data_AF-A0A7S2N8G3-F1
#
_entry.id   AF-A0A7S2N8G3-F1
#
_cell.length_a   1.000
_cell.length_b   1.000
_cell.length_c   1.000
_cell.angle_alpha   90.00
_cell.angle_beta   90.00
_cell.angle_gamma   90.00
#
_symmetry.space_group_name_H-M   'P 1'
#
loop_
_entity.id
_entity.type
_entity.pdbx_description
1 polymer ?
#
loop_
_entity_poly.entity_id
_entity_poly.type
_entity_poly.pdbx_seq_one_letter_code
_entity_poly.pdbx_strand_id
1 'polypeptide(L)'
;KIHSQNEEDGIIMHIFQNVKPANKQYFEFGSEDGKQTNTRLLRSMGWTGTNLDQGFADPSINLYKEFVTPMNIASLCEKYKVRKDVDIFSIDVDSFDIHILRSVLVAGYRPRLFIVESNDNLGEDSVLTFPSHKVPFFDWDNN
;
A
#
# COMPACT_ATOMS: atom_id res chain seq x y z
N LYS A 1 9.87 17.27 0.46
CA LYS A 1 8.45 16.86 0.66
C LYS A 1 7.51 17.59 -0.30
N ILE A 2 6.68 16.88 -1.09
CA ILE A 2 5.61 17.51 -1.90
C ILE A 2 4.23 17.01 -1.42
N HIS A 3 4.07 15.70 -1.21
CA HIS A 3 2.80 15.08 -0.82
C HIS A 3 2.91 13.92 0.17
N SER A 4 3.99 13.12 0.16
CA SER A 4 4.14 11.96 1.05
C SER A 4 4.50 12.36 2.49
N GLN A 5 4.27 11.47 3.46
CA GLN A 5 4.42 11.79 4.88
C GLN A 5 5.88 11.98 5.29
N ASN A 6 6.81 11.12 4.84
CA ASN A 6 8.23 11.09 5.22
C ASN A 6 9.20 11.27 4.02
N GLU A 7 8.87 12.15 3.08
CA GLU A 7 9.72 12.48 1.92
C GLU A 7 9.95 11.34 0.90
N GLU A 8 9.18 10.26 1.01
CA GLU A 8 9.18 9.12 0.09
C GLU A 8 9.06 9.54 -1.38
N ASP A 9 8.36 10.64 -1.68
CA ASP A 9 8.28 11.24 -3.02
C ASP A 9 9.66 11.31 -3.71
N GLY A 10 10.69 11.80 -3.00
CA GLY A 10 12.04 11.98 -3.55
C GLY A 10 12.75 10.65 -3.79
N ILE A 11 12.57 9.71 -2.87
CA ILE A 11 13.16 8.36 -2.93
C ILE A 11 12.52 7.57 -4.08
N ILE A 12 11.19 7.57 -4.17
CA ILE A 12 10.43 6.91 -5.24
C ILE A 12 10.88 7.45 -6.60
N MET A 13 11.00 8.78 -6.74
CA MET A 13 11.46 9.40 -7.97
C MET A 13 12.89 9.00 -8.32
N HIS A 14 13.80 8.95 -7.35
CA HIS A 14 15.17 8.51 -7.57
C HIS A 14 15.25 7.02 -7.98
N ILE A 15 14.45 6.16 -7.36
CA ILE A 15 14.35 4.75 -7.73
C ILE A 15 13.89 4.62 -9.18
N PHE A 16 12.82 5.30 -9.59
CA PHE A 16 12.30 5.17 -10.97
C PHE A 16 13.09 5.94 -12.03
N GLN A 17 14.04 6.79 -11.65
CA GLN A 17 15.09 7.29 -12.56
C GLN A 17 16.08 6.18 -12.95
N ASN A 18 16.35 5.24 -12.06
CA ASN A 18 17.34 4.17 -12.25
C ASN A 18 16.69 2.82 -12.64
N VAL A 19 15.48 2.57 -12.14
CA VAL A 19 14.69 1.37 -12.41
C VAL A 19 13.48 1.79 -13.26
N LYS A 20 13.55 1.54 -14.58
CA LYS A 20 12.47 1.98 -15.47
C LYS A 20 11.14 1.30 -15.12
N PRO A 21 10.02 2.06 -15.02
CA PRO A 21 8.70 1.48 -14.82
C PRO A 21 8.28 0.68 -16.05
N ALA A 22 7.55 -0.41 -15.84
CA ALA A 22 7.02 -1.26 -16.90
C ALA A 22 5.65 -0.78 -17.41
N ASN A 23 4.77 -0.39 -16.50
CA ASN A 23 3.36 -0.13 -16.79
C ASN A 23 2.83 1.15 -16.11
N LYS A 24 3.62 1.80 -15.26
CA LYS A 24 3.25 2.96 -14.45
C LYS A 24 1.97 2.69 -13.64
N GLN A 25 1.81 1.46 -13.15
CA GLN A 25 0.73 1.07 -12.28
C GLN A 25 1.18 1.06 -10.81
N TYR A 26 0.35 1.61 -9.93
CA TYR A 26 0.51 1.50 -8.48
C TYR A 26 -0.73 0.94 -7.80
N PHE A 27 -0.54 0.30 -6.66
CA PHE A 27 -1.60 -0.14 -5.76
C PHE A 27 -1.24 0.21 -4.32
N GLU A 28 -2.10 0.95 -3.63
CA GLU A 28 -1.84 1.50 -2.29
C GLU A 28 -3.00 1.23 -1.33
N PHE A 29 -2.68 0.94 -0.07
CA PHE A 29 -3.62 0.76 1.04
C PHE A 29 -3.33 1.78 2.14
N GLY A 30 -4.30 2.05 3.01
CA GLY A 30 -4.20 3.08 4.06
C GLY A 30 -4.12 4.49 3.47
N SER A 31 -4.82 4.71 2.37
CA SER A 31 -4.73 5.98 1.65
C SER A 31 -5.49 7.12 2.31
N GLU A 32 -6.27 6.86 3.37
CA GLU A 32 -7.19 7.82 3.99
C GLU A 32 -7.99 8.59 2.93
N ASP A 33 -8.04 9.92 2.99
CA ASP A 33 -8.71 10.78 2.01
C ASP A 33 -7.91 10.99 0.69
N GLY A 34 -6.78 10.32 0.54
CA GLY A 34 -5.92 10.38 -0.65
C GLY A 34 -5.16 11.70 -0.82
N LYS A 35 -5.09 12.56 0.22
CA LYS A 35 -4.30 13.81 0.18
C LYS A 35 -2.83 13.60 0.46
N GLN A 36 -2.49 12.71 1.39
CA GLN A 36 -1.11 12.39 1.76
C GLN A 36 -0.88 10.90 1.60
N THR A 37 -0.40 10.48 0.43
CA THR A 37 -0.09 9.08 0.14
C THR A 37 1.24 8.99 -0.59
N ASN A 38 1.90 7.84 -0.54
CA ASN A 38 3.19 7.62 -1.21
C ASN A 38 3.06 7.72 -2.73
N THR A 39 1.86 7.47 -3.28
CA THR A 39 1.62 7.51 -4.73
C THR A 39 1.00 8.82 -5.21
N ARG A 40 0.74 9.79 -4.33
CA ARG A 40 0.07 11.05 -4.69
C ARG A 40 0.80 11.82 -5.79
N LEU A 41 2.13 11.92 -5.71
CA LEU A 41 2.93 12.54 -6.76
C LEU A 41 2.79 11.78 -8.09
N LEU A 42 2.85 10.45 -8.06
CA LEU A 42 2.77 9.61 -9.26
C LEU A 42 1.43 9.77 -9.99
N ARG A 43 0.33 9.90 -9.23
CA ARG A 43 -0.99 10.21 -9.78
C ARG A 43 -0.97 11.49 -10.62
N SER A 44 -0.28 12.54 -10.15
CA SER A 44 -0.12 13.79 -10.92
C SER A 44 0.78 13.64 -12.16
N MET A 45 1.65 12.62 -12.18
CA MET A 45 2.55 12.30 -13.29
C MET A 45 1.94 11.32 -14.30
N GLY A 46 0.63 11.09 -14.23
CA GLY A 46 -0.11 10.24 -15.17
C GLY A 46 0.06 8.74 -14.93
N TRP A 47 0.50 8.33 -13.74
CA TRP A 47 0.44 6.92 -13.35
C TRP A 47 -1.01 6.50 -13.11
N THR A 48 -1.33 5.26 -13.44
CA THR A 48 -2.65 4.68 -13.17
C THR A 48 -2.58 3.89 -11.89
N GLY A 49 -3.41 4.21 -10.90
CA GLY A 49 -3.43 3.38 -9.71
C GLY A 49 -4.77 3.32 -9.03
N THR A 50 -4.80 2.43 -8.05
CA THR A 50 -5.95 2.16 -7.19
C THR A 50 -5.51 2.37 -5.76
N ASN A 51 -6.31 3.13 -5.02
CA ASN A 51 -6.12 3.41 -3.61
C ASN A 51 -7.23 2.69 -2.84
N LEU A 52 -6.89 2.03 -1.74
CA LEU A 52 -7.85 1.39 -0.86
C LEU A 52 -7.73 1.98 0.54
N ASP A 53 -8.87 2.13 1.20
CA ASP A 53 -8.94 2.58 2.59
C ASP A 53 -10.18 2.01 3.28
N GLN A 54 -10.14 1.79 4.59
CA GLN A 54 -11.29 1.23 5.32
C GLN A 54 -12.42 2.26 5.58
N GLY A 55 -12.09 3.54 5.67
CA GLY A 55 -12.96 4.64 6.08
C GLY A 55 -13.36 5.57 4.94
N PHE A 56 -12.55 5.67 3.89
CA PHE A 56 -12.70 6.66 2.82
C PHE A 56 -13.02 6.06 1.44
N ALA A 57 -13.67 6.86 0.60
CA ALA A 57 -13.92 6.56 -0.81
C ALA A 57 -13.96 7.85 -1.62
N ASP A 58 -13.28 7.86 -2.77
CA ASP A 58 -13.32 8.95 -3.73
C ASP A 58 -13.07 8.40 -5.14
N PRO A 59 -14.15 8.19 -5.93
CA PRO A 59 -14.04 7.69 -7.30
C PRO A 59 -13.19 8.58 -8.22
N SER A 60 -13.05 9.88 -7.92
CA SER A 60 -12.27 10.79 -8.77
C SER A 60 -10.77 10.50 -8.75
N ILE A 61 -10.31 9.76 -7.73
CA ILE A 61 -8.91 9.37 -7.56
C ILE A 61 -8.73 7.84 -7.47
N ASN A 62 -9.72 7.08 -7.91
CA ASN A 62 -9.76 5.61 -7.79
C ASN A 62 -9.54 5.13 -6.35
N LEU A 63 -10.11 5.83 -5.36
CA LEU A 63 -10.10 5.45 -3.96
C LEU A 63 -11.37 4.68 -3.62
N TYR A 64 -11.23 3.46 -3.12
CA TYR A 64 -12.34 2.58 -2.79
C TYR A 64 -12.30 2.17 -1.32
N LYS A 65 -13.50 2.11 -0.72
CA LYS A 65 -13.68 1.65 0.65
C LYS A 65 -13.53 0.14 0.73
N GLU A 66 -12.43 -0.36 1.28
CA GLU A 66 -12.10 -1.78 1.42
C GLU A 66 -11.37 -2.04 2.74
N PHE A 67 -11.73 -3.13 3.41
CA PHE A 67 -10.99 -3.62 4.58
C PHE A 67 -9.97 -4.67 4.11
N VAL A 68 -8.68 -4.36 4.18
CA VAL A 68 -7.62 -5.21 3.63
C VAL A 68 -7.06 -6.15 4.68
N THR A 69 -6.93 -7.42 4.31
CA THR A 69 -6.40 -8.48 5.17
C THR A 69 -5.45 -9.39 4.39
N PRO A 70 -4.60 -10.17 5.08
CA PRO A 70 -3.79 -11.18 4.43
C PRO A 70 -4.60 -12.24 3.65
N MET A 71 -5.88 -12.44 4.01
CA MET A 71 -6.75 -13.45 3.39
C MET A 71 -7.43 -12.96 2.12
N ASN A 72 -7.72 -11.66 2.01
CA ASN A 72 -8.47 -11.11 0.86
C ASN A 72 -7.60 -10.35 -0.14
N ILE A 73 -6.35 -10.01 0.20
CA ILE A 73 -5.51 -9.15 -0.64
C ILE A 73 -5.34 -9.68 -2.07
N ALA A 74 -5.22 -11.01 -2.24
CA ALA A 74 -5.12 -11.62 -3.56
C ALA A 74 -6.39 -11.37 -4.41
N SER A 75 -7.57 -11.55 -3.81
CA SER A 75 -8.86 -11.30 -4.45
C SER A 75 -9.09 -9.81 -4.73
N LEU A 76 -8.63 -8.93 -3.84
CA LEU A 76 -8.68 -7.48 -4.08
C LEU A 76 -7.80 -7.09 -5.28
N CYS A 77 -6.59 -7.64 -5.37
CA CYS A 77 -5.73 -7.40 -6.53
C CYS A 77 -6.41 -7.85 -7.84
N GLU A 78 -7.11 -8.99 -7.84
CA GLU A 78 -7.87 -9.47 -9.01
C GLU A 78 -9.06 -8.56 -9.33
N LYS A 79 -9.85 -8.19 -8.31
CA LYS A 79 -11.00 -7.29 -8.43
C LYS A 79 -10.63 -5.97 -9.10
N TYR A 80 -9.50 -5.38 -8.70
CA TYR A 80 -9.00 -4.10 -9.21
C TYR A 80 -8.05 -4.24 -10.40
N LYS A 81 -7.93 -5.44 -10.99
CA LYS A 81 -7.11 -5.70 -12.18
C LYS A 81 -5.65 -5.25 -12.01
N VAL A 82 -5.12 -5.47 -10.81
CA VAL A 82 -3.71 -5.23 -10.51
C VAL A 82 -2.89 -6.23 -11.29
N ARG A 83 -1.89 -5.74 -12.02
CA ARG A 83 -1.01 -6.61 -12.79
C ARG A 83 -0.08 -7.39 -11.87
N LYS A 84 0.28 -8.62 -12.24
CA LYS A 84 1.28 -9.40 -11.51
C LYS A 84 2.65 -8.70 -11.49
N ASP A 85 2.95 -7.86 -12.48
CA ASP A 85 4.17 -7.06 -12.61
C ASP A 85 3.93 -5.55 -12.34
N VAL A 86 2.94 -5.19 -11.51
CA VAL A 86 2.66 -3.81 -11.08
C VAL A 86 3.94 -3.10 -10.63
N ASP A 87 4.14 -1.82 -10.97
CA ASP A 87 5.42 -1.17 -10.65
C ASP A 87 5.58 -0.88 -9.15
N ILE A 88 4.51 -0.43 -8.49
CA ILE A 88 4.54 -0.07 -7.06
C ILE A 88 3.42 -0.74 -6.29
N PHE A 89 3.76 -1.24 -5.12
CA PHE A 89 2.84 -1.79 -4.15
C PHE A 89 3.14 -1.18 -2.78
N SER A 90 2.27 -0.29 -2.30
CA SER A 90 2.44 0.45 -1.04
C SER A 90 1.49 -0.09 0.00
N ILE A 91 1.99 -0.50 1.16
CA ILE A 91 1.25 -1.13 2.25
C ILE A 91 1.46 -0.31 3.51
N ASP A 92 0.36 0.24 3.99
CA ASP A 92 0.27 1.01 5.21
C ASP A 92 -1.13 0.72 5.77
N VAL A 93 -1.24 -0.20 6.72
CA VAL A 93 -2.55 -0.57 7.31
C VAL A 93 -2.49 -0.66 8.84
N ASP A 94 -1.43 -0.12 9.44
CA ASP A 94 -1.18 -0.07 10.89
C ASP A 94 -1.33 -1.42 11.61
N SER A 95 -1.14 -2.54 10.90
CA SER A 95 -1.53 -3.87 11.43
C SER A 95 -0.81 -5.06 10.81
N PHE A 96 -1.32 -5.59 9.69
CA PHE A 96 -0.91 -6.87 9.10
C PHE A 96 0.08 -6.72 7.95
N ASP A 97 0.82 -5.62 7.89
CA ASP A 97 1.61 -5.15 6.75
C ASP A 97 2.54 -6.25 6.21
N ILE A 98 3.30 -6.90 7.10
CA ILE A 98 4.21 -8.00 6.73
C ILE A 98 3.46 -9.25 6.23
N HIS A 99 2.27 -9.53 6.76
CA HIS A 99 1.46 -10.67 6.36
C HIS A 99 0.77 -10.41 5.01
N ILE A 100 0.34 -9.17 4.77
CA ILE A 100 -0.18 -8.73 3.47
C ILE A 100 0.94 -8.83 2.43
N LEU A 101 2.13 -8.30 2.71
CA LEU A 101 3.30 -8.43 1.85
C LEU A 101 3.56 -9.90 1.46
N ARG A 102 3.57 -10.79 2.45
CA ARG A 102 3.74 -12.23 2.21
C ARG A 102 2.64 -12.80 1.32
N SER A 103 1.37 -12.49 1.60
CA SER A 103 0.24 -12.96 0.79
C SER A 103 0.31 -12.48 -0.66
N VAL A 104 0.73 -11.24 -0.89
CA VAL A 104 0.95 -10.67 -2.23
C VAL A 104 2.02 -11.44 -2.99
N LEU A 105 3.16 -11.72 -2.35
CA LEU A 105 4.25 -12.50 -2.94
C LEU A 105 3.83 -13.95 -3.23
N VAL A 106 3.14 -14.61 -2.30
CA VAL A 106 2.62 -15.97 -2.48
C VAL A 106 1.60 -16.04 -3.60
N ALA A 107 0.76 -15.01 -3.75
CA ALA A 107 -0.20 -14.88 -4.85
C ALA A 107 0.45 -14.57 -6.21
N GLY A 108 1.79 -14.51 -6.29
CA GLY A 108 2.54 -14.40 -7.54
C GLY A 108 2.74 -12.98 -8.05
N TYR A 109 2.42 -11.95 -7.25
CA TYR A 109 2.75 -10.57 -7.61
C TYR A 109 4.24 -10.32 -7.40
N ARG A 110 4.87 -9.61 -8.33
CA ARG A 110 6.29 -9.25 -8.33
C ARG A 110 6.44 -7.76 -8.66
N PRO A 111 6.09 -6.87 -7.72
CA PRO A 111 6.30 -5.45 -7.90
C PRO A 111 7.77 -5.09 -8.06
N ARG A 112 8.04 -3.97 -8.75
CA ARG A 112 9.40 -3.42 -8.82
C ARG A 112 9.79 -2.74 -7.51
N LEU A 113 8.82 -2.15 -6.82
CA LEU A 113 8.99 -1.50 -5.54
C LEU A 113 7.86 -1.90 -4.59
N PHE A 114 8.24 -2.39 -3.42
CA PHE A 114 7.36 -2.42 -2.25
C PHE A 114 7.67 -1.23 -1.36
N ILE A 115 6.64 -0.58 -0.86
CA ILE A 115 6.71 0.39 0.23
C ILE A 115 5.88 -0.23 1.35
N VAL A 116 6.47 -0.41 2.52
CA VAL A 116 5.81 -1.06 3.66
C VAL A 116 6.09 -0.23 4.89
N GLU A 117 5.04 0.17 5.59
CA GLU A 117 5.18 0.88 6.85
C GLU A 117 5.85 -0.03 7.90
N SER A 118 6.72 0.56 8.71
CA SER A 118 7.34 -0.12 9.84
C SER A 118 7.50 0.84 11.01
N ASN A 119 7.16 0.38 12.21
CA ASN A 119 7.34 1.13 13.44
C ASN A 119 8.70 0.81 14.06
N ASP A 120 9.57 1.80 14.19
CA ASP A 120 10.96 1.68 14.68
C ASP A 120 11.10 1.86 16.21
N ASN A 121 10.00 2.14 16.92
CA ASN A 121 10.03 2.44 18.37
C ASN A 121 10.51 1.25 19.25
N LEU A 122 10.53 0.02 18.71
CA LEU A 122 10.91 -1.19 19.46
C LEU A 122 12.41 -1.51 19.40
N GLY A 123 13.19 -0.75 18.61
CA GLY A 123 14.62 -0.98 18.42
C GLY A 123 14.96 -2.10 17.42
N GLU A 124 16.20 -2.10 16.94
CA GLU A 124 16.67 -2.91 15.79
C GLU A 124 16.60 -4.44 16.01
N ASP A 125 16.65 -4.90 17.27
CA ASP A 125 16.64 -6.33 17.63
C ASP A 125 15.24 -6.88 17.93
N SER A 126 14.19 -6.08 17.75
CA SER A 126 12.82 -6.43 18.10
C SER A 126 11.94 -6.58 16.86
N VAL A 127 11.13 -7.64 16.82
CA VAL A 127 10.08 -7.82 15.81
C VAL A 127 8.74 -8.00 16.51
N LEU A 128 7.81 -7.09 16.23
CA LEU A 128 6.41 -7.19 16.67
C LEU A 128 5.51 -7.03 15.45
N THR A 129 4.55 -7.94 15.31
CA THR A 129 3.55 -7.91 14.24
C THR A 129 2.24 -8.45 14.79
N PHE A 130 1.12 -8.01 14.21
CA PHE A 130 -0.16 -8.63 14.50
C PHE A 130 -0.15 -10.12 14.12
N PRO A 131 -0.74 -11.00 14.93
CA PRO A 131 -0.74 -12.43 14.67
C PRO A 131 -1.55 -12.77 13.41
N SER A 132 -0.94 -13.48 12.46
CA SER A 132 -1.53 -13.83 11.14
C SER A 132 -2.84 -14.63 11.14
N HIS A 133 -3.25 -15.17 12.28
CA HIS A 133 -4.36 -16.12 12.43
C HIS A 133 -5.53 -15.55 13.25
N LYS A 134 -5.38 -14.32 13.74
CA LYS A 134 -6.49 -13.56 14.33
C LYS A 134 -6.64 -12.33 13.47
N VAL A 135 -7.78 -12.18 12.82
CA VAL A 135 -8.24 -10.87 12.37
C VAL A 135 -9.05 -10.34 13.55
N PRO A 136 -8.49 -9.52 14.46
CA PRO A 136 -9.36 -8.80 15.35
C PRO A 136 -10.17 -7.86 14.45
N PHE A 137 -11.49 -7.89 14.60
CA PHE A 137 -12.28 -6.72 14.27
C PHE A 137 -11.78 -5.62 15.22
N PHE A 138 -10.84 -4.80 14.76
CA PHE A 138 -10.44 -3.60 15.47
C PHE A 138 -11.49 -2.55 15.13
N ASP A 139 -12.44 -2.38 16.04
CA ASP A 139 -13.39 -1.28 15.98
C ASP A 139 -12.69 -0.04 16.55
N TRP A 140 -12.16 0.79 15.65
CA TRP A 140 -11.51 2.07 16.00
C TRP A 140 -12.50 3.09 16.59
N ASP A 141 -13.81 2.87 16.47
CA ASP A 141 -14.85 3.80 16.89
C ASP A 141 -15.28 3.66 18.38
N ASN A 142 -14.58 2.83 19.18
CA ASN A 142 -14.85 2.68 20.62
C ASN A 142 -13.91 3.51 21.52
N ASN A 143 -13.68 4.79 21.18
CA ASN A 143 -13.12 5.79 22.10
C ASN A 143 -13.94 7.08 22.08
#